data_AF-A0A520Q8J1-F1
#
_entry.id   AF-A0A520Q8J1-F1
#
_cell.length_a   1.000
_cell.length_b   1.000
_cell.length_c   1.000
_cell.angle_alpha   90.00
_cell.angle_beta   90.00
_cell.angle_gamma   90.00
#
_symmetry.space_group_name_H-M   'P 1'
#
loop_
_entity.id
_entity.type
_entity.pdbx_description
1 polymer ?
#
loop_
_entity_poly.entity_id
_entity_poly.type
_entity_poly.pdbx_seq_one_letter_code
_entity_poly.pdbx_strand_id
1 'polypeptide(L)'
;MNSQNLLSLFFILSISIGCGGGNIEEALNADTTDESASDLISFFENADPNLKKLAKNASDALDQDNYAVAVQSINQLRANGARLTTEQFMVISEAGVNIQNAMIEAAEKGDKKAQTILNMQSAGRRN
;
A
#
# COMPACT_ATOMS: atom_id res chain seq x y z
N MET A 1 17.39 -23.72 -42.58
CA MET A 1 16.65 -23.79 -41.30
C MET A 1 17.63 -24.29 -40.25
N ASN A 2 18.23 -23.38 -39.48
CA ASN A 2 19.14 -23.72 -38.39
C ASN A 2 18.43 -23.48 -37.06
N SER A 3 18.49 -24.52 -36.24
CA SER A 3 17.77 -24.71 -35.00
C SER A 3 18.42 -23.94 -33.85
N GLN A 4 17.56 -23.26 -33.10
CA GLN A 4 17.63 -23.01 -31.65
C GLN A 4 18.52 -21.87 -31.13
N ASN A 5 17.81 -20.76 -30.98
CA ASN A 5 18.09 -19.56 -30.23
C ASN A 5 18.42 -19.80 -28.76
N LEU A 6 19.33 -18.95 -28.29
CA LEU A 6 19.40 -18.29 -26.99
C LEU A 6 19.05 -19.12 -25.74
N LEU A 7 20.10 -19.40 -24.99
CA LEU A 7 20.12 -19.59 -23.54
C LEU A 7 19.26 -18.53 -22.84
N SER A 8 17.98 -18.84 -22.61
CA SER A 8 17.12 -18.08 -21.72
C SER A 8 17.42 -18.54 -20.30
N LEU A 9 18.10 -17.69 -19.55
CA LEU A 9 18.42 -17.85 -18.14
C LEU A 9 17.11 -17.78 -17.35
N PHE A 10 16.44 -18.92 -17.16
CA PHE A 10 15.30 -19.01 -16.25
C PHE A 10 15.80 -18.94 -14.81
N PHE A 11 15.83 -17.72 -14.28
CA PHE A 11 15.95 -17.46 -12.84
C PHE A 11 14.62 -17.89 -12.20
N ILE A 12 14.50 -19.18 -11.87
CA ILE A 12 13.37 -19.70 -11.11
C ILE A 12 13.52 -19.17 -9.69
N LEU A 13 12.90 -18.02 -9.42
CA LEU A 13 12.73 -17.50 -8.08
C LEU A 13 11.71 -18.40 -7.38
N SER A 14 12.20 -19.36 -6.59
CA SER A 14 11.37 -20.24 -5.78
C SER A 14 10.64 -19.43 -4.71
N ILE A 15 9.39 -19.06 -5.01
CA ILE A 15 8.46 -18.44 -4.07
C ILE A 15 8.18 -19.47 -2.98
N SER A 16 8.86 -19.32 -1.85
CA SER A 16 8.49 -20.00 -0.61
C SER A 16 7.34 -19.19 -0.03
N ILE A 17 6.11 -19.61 -0.33
CA ILE A 17 4.86 -19.05 0.17
C ILE A 17 4.92 -19.07 1.70
N GLY A 18 4.78 -17.88 2.28
CA GLY A 18 4.96 -17.61 3.69
C GLY A 18 3.91 -18.27 4.57
N CYS A 19 4.34 -18.63 5.78
CA CYS A 19 3.44 -18.74 6.92
C CYS A 19 3.54 -17.39 7.66
N GLY A 20 2.56 -16.50 7.43
CA GLY A 20 2.40 -15.29 8.22
C GLY A 20 1.87 -14.09 7.41
N GLY A 21 0.55 -13.89 7.45
CA GLY A 21 -0.07 -12.58 7.21
C GLY A 21 -0.82 -12.44 5.90
N GLY A 22 -2.12 -12.80 5.90
CA GLY A 22 -3.12 -12.38 4.90
C GLY A 22 -3.16 -13.16 3.58
N ASN A 23 -4.31 -13.08 2.89
CA ASN A 23 -4.46 -13.57 1.52
C ASN A 23 -4.13 -12.42 0.56
N ILE A 24 -3.03 -12.55 -0.20
CA ILE A 24 -2.59 -11.47 -1.09
C ILE A 24 -3.57 -11.19 -2.23
N GLU A 25 -4.26 -12.21 -2.75
CA GLU A 25 -5.27 -11.99 -3.80
C GLU A 25 -6.44 -11.18 -3.24
N GLU A 26 -6.87 -11.45 -2.01
CA GLU A 26 -7.92 -10.68 -1.34
C GLU A 26 -7.47 -9.22 -1.11
N ALA A 27 -6.26 -9.03 -0.58
CA ALA A 27 -5.73 -7.71 -0.28
C ALA A 27 -5.53 -6.83 -1.53
N LEU A 28 -5.22 -7.44 -2.68
CA LEU A 28 -5.10 -6.72 -3.96
C LEU A 28 -6.44 -6.44 -4.63
N ASN A 29 -7.53 -6.99 -4.11
CA ASN A 29 -8.90 -6.70 -4.54
C ASN A 29 -9.70 -5.93 -3.48
N ALA A 30 -9.03 -5.41 -2.44
CA ALA A 30 -9.66 -4.55 -1.45
C ALA A 30 -10.26 -3.32 -2.14
N ASP A 31 -11.54 -3.05 -1.90
CA ASP A 31 -12.28 -1.94 -2.54
C ASP A 31 -12.51 -0.80 -1.53
N THR A 32 -12.19 -1.04 -0.25
CA THR A 32 -12.46 -0.11 0.84
C THR A 32 -11.23 0.21 1.68
N THR A 33 -11.30 1.34 2.41
CA THR A 33 -10.29 1.70 3.40
C THR A 33 -10.30 0.75 4.60
N ASP A 34 -11.44 0.14 4.94
CA ASP A 34 -11.57 -0.79 6.07
C ASP A 34 -10.86 -2.12 5.77
N GLU A 35 -11.05 -2.67 4.58
CA GLU A 35 -10.30 -3.85 4.11
C GLU A 35 -8.81 -3.55 4.08
N SER A 36 -8.43 -2.40 3.49
CA SER A 36 -7.04 -1.93 3.47
C SER A 36 -6.44 -1.78 4.88
N ALA A 37 -7.23 -1.31 5.85
CA ALA A 37 -6.80 -1.15 7.24
C ALA A 37 -6.53 -2.51 7.90
N SER A 38 -7.38 -3.51 7.64
CA SER A 38 -7.19 -4.88 8.10
C SER A 38 -5.95 -5.52 7.48
N ASP A 39 -5.76 -5.37 6.17
CA ASP A 39 -4.62 -5.93 5.44
C ASP A 39 -3.28 -5.37 5.93
N LEU A 40 -3.23 -4.07 6.21
CA LEU A 40 -2.04 -3.44 6.78
C LEU A 40 -1.65 -4.06 8.13
N ILE A 41 -2.61 -4.45 8.98
CA ILE A 41 -2.31 -5.14 10.23
C ILE A 41 -1.83 -6.57 9.98
N SER A 42 -2.52 -7.29 9.10
CA SER A 42 -2.25 -8.70 8.81
C SER A 42 -0.86 -8.92 8.19
N PHE A 43 -0.54 -8.19 7.11
CA PHE A 43 0.72 -8.36 6.37
C PHE A 43 1.96 -7.81 7.10
N PHE A 44 1.77 -6.98 8.12
CA PHE A 44 2.86 -6.42 8.93
C PHE A 44 2.94 -7.00 10.34
N GLU A 45 2.12 -8.00 10.68
CA GLU A 45 2.08 -8.57 12.04
C GLU A 45 3.47 -9.02 12.52
N ASN A 46 4.26 -9.62 11.63
CA ASN A 46 5.59 -10.15 11.93
C ASN A 46 6.73 -9.30 11.33
N ALA A 47 6.42 -8.09 10.85
CA ALA A 47 7.41 -7.17 10.30
C ALA A 47 8.34 -6.61 11.39
N ASP A 48 9.42 -5.96 10.96
CA ASP A 48 10.26 -5.14 11.85
C ASP A 48 9.40 -4.17 12.68
N PRO A 49 9.72 -3.96 13.97
CA PRO A 49 8.87 -3.15 14.86
C PRO A 49 8.53 -1.75 14.33
N ASN A 50 9.45 -1.11 13.61
CA ASN A 50 9.19 0.20 13.03
C ASN A 50 8.21 0.12 11.85
N LEU A 51 8.32 -0.91 11.01
CA LEU A 51 7.40 -1.13 9.89
C LEU A 51 6.01 -1.53 10.39
N LYS A 52 5.94 -2.43 11.38
CA LYS A 52 4.68 -2.79 12.04
C LYS A 52 3.98 -1.58 12.65
N LYS A 53 4.74 -0.68 13.30
CA LYS A 53 4.20 0.56 13.84
C LYS A 53 3.66 1.49 12.76
N LEU A 54 4.36 1.64 11.64
CA LEU A 54 3.90 2.47 10.52
C LEU A 54 2.62 1.90 9.88
N ALA A 55 2.56 0.58 9.68
CA ALA A 55 1.36 -0.09 9.17
C ALA A 55 0.17 0.06 10.12
N LYS A 56 0.40 -0.09 11.43
CA LYS A 56 -0.63 0.17 12.45
C LYS A 56 -1.09 1.63 12.45
N ASN A 57 -0.18 2.59 12.35
CA ASN A 57 -0.54 4.01 12.26
C ASN A 57 -1.37 4.32 11.02
N ALA A 58 -1.06 3.70 9.88
CA ALA A 58 -1.86 3.83 8.67
C ALA A 58 -3.27 3.25 8.89
N SER A 59 -3.36 2.01 9.40
CA SER A 59 -4.62 1.33 9.74
C SER A 59 -5.49 2.17 10.70
N ASP A 60 -4.96 2.55 11.86
CA ASP A 60 -5.68 3.36 12.85
C ASP A 60 -6.15 4.72 12.27
N ALA A 61 -5.40 5.28 11.31
CA ALA A 61 -5.75 6.54 10.67
C ALA A 61 -6.86 6.37 9.63
N LEU A 62 -6.94 5.22 8.95
CA LEU A 62 -8.05 4.89 8.05
C LEU A 62 -9.36 4.75 8.82
N ASP A 63 -9.35 4.03 9.94
CA ASP A 63 -10.51 3.88 10.83
C ASP A 63 -11.05 5.23 11.36
N GLN A 64 -10.23 6.28 11.31
CA GLN A 64 -10.55 7.63 11.80
C GLN A 64 -10.77 8.65 10.68
N ASP A 65 -10.80 8.22 9.40
CA ASP A 65 -10.82 9.09 8.23
C ASP A 65 -9.70 10.16 8.23
N ASN A 66 -8.59 9.88 8.92
CA ASN A 66 -7.45 10.77 9.03
C ASN A 66 -6.48 10.57 7.85
N TYR A 67 -6.93 10.96 6.66
CA TYR A 67 -6.20 10.69 5.43
C TYR A 67 -4.80 11.33 5.39
N ALA A 68 -4.57 12.42 6.12
CA ALA A 68 -3.24 13.03 6.23
C ALA A 68 -2.23 12.08 6.88
N VAL A 69 -2.60 11.48 8.02
CA VAL A 69 -1.74 10.53 8.73
C VAL A 69 -1.63 9.21 7.97
N ALA A 70 -2.70 8.75 7.34
CA ALA A 70 -2.70 7.55 6.51
C ALA A 70 -1.71 7.68 5.34
N VAL A 71 -1.82 8.76 4.54
CA VAL A 71 -0.90 9.04 3.42
C VAL A 71 0.55 9.16 3.90
N GLN A 72 0.79 9.88 5.00
CA GLN A 72 2.14 10.02 5.55
C GLN A 72 2.74 8.66 5.93
N SER A 73 1.97 7.82 6.61
CA SER A 73 2.42 6.51 7.09
C SER A 73 2.71 5.56 5.91
N ILE A 74 1.85 5.54 4.90
CA ILE A 74 2.08 4.79 3.65
C ILE A 74 3.34 5.28 2.92
N ASN A 75 3.56 6.59 2.82
CA ASN A 75 4.77 7.13 2.19
C ASN A 75 6.04 6.76 2.97
N GLN A 76 5.97 6.70 4.30
CA GLN A 76 7.09 6.25 5.12
C GLN A 76 7.36 4.74 4.93
N LEU A 77 6.32 3.92 4.78
CA LEU A 77 6.48 2.51 4.40
C LEU A 77 7.14 2.38 3.02
N ARG A 78 6.67 3.11 2.01
CA ARG A 78 7.26 3.12 0.66
C ARG A 78 8.73 3.56 0.67
N ALA A 79 9.07 4.57 1.48
CA ALA A 79 10.46 5.01 1.65
C ALA A 79 11.35 3.94 2.29
N ASN A 80 10.76 2.99 3.03
CA ASN A 80 11.45 1.81 3.56
C ASN A 80 11.39 0.60 2.60
N GLY A 81 11.09 0.80 1.31
CA GLY A 81 10.82 -0.28 0.34
C GLY A 81 11.87 -1.39 0.29
N ALA A 82 13.16 -1.08 0.47
CA ALA A 82 14.23 -2.09 0.51
C ALA A 82 14.13 -3.08 1.69
N ARG A 83 13.31 -2.76 2.70
CA ARG A 83 13.05 -3.57 3.90
C ARG A 83 11.70 -4.29 3.85
N LEU A 84 10.91 -4.07 2.80
CA LEU A 84 9.60 -4.68 2.62
C LEU A 84 9.72 -6.00 1.85
N THR A 85 8.86 -6.95 2.17
CA THR A 85 8.60 -8.07 1.26
C THR A 85 7.83 -7.57 0.03
N THR A 86 7.84 -8.36 -1.04
CA THR A 86 7.02 -8.05 -2.23
C THR A 86 5.54 -7.90 -1.86
N GLU A 87 5.00 -8.80 -1.05
CA GLU A 87 3.61 -8.77 -0.59
C GLU A 87 3.31 -7.50 0.21
N GLN A 88 4.16 -7.13 1.16
CA GLN A 88 4.03 -5.88 1.92
C GLN A 88 4.07 -4.65 1.01
N PHE A 89 4.93 -4.64 0.01
CA PHE A 89 5.01 -3.56 -0.97
C PHE A 89 3.73 -3.46 -1.81
N MET A 90 3.16 -4.59 -2.22
CA MET A 90 1.92 -4.62 -2.98
C MET A 90 0.73 -4.14 -2.12
N VAL A 91 0.60 -4.61 -0.87
CA VAL A 91 -0.46 -4.19 0.06
C VAL A 91 -0.43 -2.69 0.33
N ILE A 92 0.74 -2.08 0.57
CA ILE A 92 0.82 -0.62 0.77
C ILE A 92 0.58 0.18 -0.52
N SER A 93 0.73 -0.46 -1.68
CA SER A 93 0.41 0.15 -2.96
C SER A 93 -1.10 0.22 -3.13
N GLU A 94 -1.79 -0.90 -2.88
CA GLU A 94 -3.25 -1.00 -2.93
C GLU A 94 -3.93 -0.10 -1.89
N ALA A 95 -3.51 -0.18 -0.63
CA ALA A 95 -4.01 0.70 0.42
C ALA A 95 -3.83 2.19 0.04
N GLY A 96 -2.73 2.53 -0.65
CA GLY A 96 -2.51 3.89 -1.14
C GLY A 96 -3.47 4.32 -2.26
N VAL A 97 -3.91 3.40 -3.11
CA VAL A 97 -4.96 3.65 -4.11
C VAL A 97 -6.30 3.85 -3.42
N ASN A 98 -6.66 2.99 -2.49
CA ASN A 98 -7.93 3.07 -1.76
C ASN A 98 -8.04 4.34 -0.92
N ILE A 99 -6.96 4.77 -0.27
CA ILE A 99 -6.88 6.09 0.39
C ILE A 99 -7.17 7.23 -0.60
N GLN A 100 -6.61 7.15 -1.80
CA GLN A 100 -6.77 8.21 -2.80
C GLN A 100 -8.22 8.28 -3.29
N ASN A 101 -8.86 7.14 -3.51
CA ASN A 101 -10.26 7.03 -3.91
C ASN A 101 -11.18 7.59 -2.81
N ALA A 102 -11.02 7.13 -1.56
CA ALA A 102 -11.80 7.61 -0.43
C ALA A 102 -11.68 9.12 -0.21
N MET A 103 -10.47 9.67 -0.36
CA MET A 103 -10.23 11.11 -0.24
C MET A 103 -10.90 11.90 -1.38
N ILE A 104 -10.92 11.38 -2.61
CA ILE A 104 -11.63 12.00 -3.73
C ILE A 104 -13.13 12.02 -3.44
N GLU A 105 -13.71 10.89 -3.02
CA GLU A 105 -15.12 10.83 -2.67
C GLU A 105 -15.49 11.77 -1.52
N ALA A 106 -14.67 11.83 -0.47
CA ALA A 106 -14.88 12.74 0.64
C ALA A 106 -14.84 14.21 0.17
N ALA A 107 -13.89 14.55 -0.70
CA ALA A 107 -13.78 15.88 -1.27
C ALA A 107 -14.99 16.24 -2.16
N GLU A 108 -15.50 15.31 -2.95
CA GLU A 108 -16.72 15.47 -3.76
C GLU A 108 -17.96 15.68 -2.89
N LYS A 109 -18.03 14.99 -1.74
CA LYS A 109 -19.07 15.18 -0.71
C LYS A 109 -18.90 16.47 0.11
N GLY A 110 -17.86 17.26 -0.15
CA GLY A 110 -17.65 18.58 0.43
C GLY A 110 -16.66 18.66 1.59
N ASP A 111 -15.93 17.57 1.89
CA ASP A 111 -14.90 17.57 2.93
C ASP A 111 -13.76 18.53 2.58
N LYS A 112 -13.62 19.59 3.39
CA LYS A 112 -12.60 20.63 3.19
C LYS A 112 -11.19 20.16 3.45
N LYS A 113 -10.99 19.23 4.40
CA LYS A 113 -9.66 18.68 4.68
C LYS A 113 -9.19 17.82 3.51
N ALA A 114 -10.06 16.94 3.00
CA ALA A 114 -9.76 16.14 1.82
C ALA A 114 -9.46 17.02 0.59
N GLN A 115 -10.29 18.04 0.32
CA GLN A 115 -10.04 19.03 -0.74
C GLN A 115 -8.68 19.71 -0.59
N THR A 116 -8.32 20.14 0.62
CA THR A 116 -7.02 20.79 0.90
C THR A 116 -5.84 19.86 0.60
N ILE A 117 -5.91 18.59 1.03
CA ILE A 117 -4.83 17.62 0.79
C ILE A 117 -4.66 17.36 -0.72
N LEU A 118 -5.75 17.12 -1.45
CA LEU A 118 -5.70 16.92 -2.91
C LEU A 118 -5.11 18.13 -3.63
N ASN A 119 -5.50 19.34 -3.24
CA ASN A 119 -4.97 20.57 -3.81
C ASN A 119 -3.45 20.68 -3.61
N MET A 120 -2.95 20.38 -2.40
CA MET A 120 -1.50 20.37 -2.12
C MET A 120 -0.75 19.34 -2.96
N GLN A 121 -1.30 18.12 -3.10
CA GLN A 121 -0.71 17.08 -3.94
C GLN A 121 -0.64 17.50 -5.42
N SER A 122 -1.71 18.10 -5.95
CA SER A 122 -1.75 18.57 -7.34
C SER A 122 -0.75 19.70 -7.60
N ALA A 123 -0.56 20.61 -6.63
CA ALA A 123 0.42 21.69 -6.73
C ALA A 123 1.86 21.15 -6.75
N GLY A 124 2.17 20.14 -5.93
CA GLY A 124 3.49 19.51 -5.90
C GLY A 124 3.89 18.78 -7.20
N ARG A 125 2.91 18.32 -8.01
CA ARG A 125 3.15 17.63 -9.30
C ARG A 125 3.38 18.59 -10.48
N ARG A 126 3.12 19.88 -10.31
CA ARG A 126 3.24 20.91 -11.37
C ARG A 126 4.61 21.60 -11.38
N ASN A 127 5.45 21.30 -10.39
CA ASN A 127 6.80 21.84 -10.23
C ASN A 127 7.84 20.77 -10.56
#